data_AF-A0A2V8ETB8-F1
#
_entry.id   AF-A0A2V8ETB8-F1
#
_cell.length_a   1.000
_cell.length_b   1.000
_cell.length_c   1.000
_cell.angle_alpha   90.00
_cell.angle_beta   90.00
_cell.angle_gamma   90.00
#
_symmetry.space_group_name_H-M   'P 1'
#
loop_
_entity.id
_entity.type
_entity.pdbx_description
1 polymer ?
#
loop_
_entity_poly.entity_id
_entity_poly.type
_entity_poly.pdbx_seq_one_letter_code
_entity_poly.pdbx_strand_id
1 'polypeptide(L)' 'MDNVIDFINVNRERYLDELKAFLAIPSISALPQHMPDVKRCAEWCASE' A
#
# COMPACT_ATOMS: atom_id res chain seq x y z
N MET A 1 17.54 -17.63 -7.84
CA MET A 1 17.39 -16.80 -6.63
C MET A 1 17.79 -15.37 -6.97
N ASP A 2 18.97 -15.20 -7.58
CA ASP A 2 19.58 -13.90 -7.89
C ASP A 2 18.68 -12.99 -8.74
N ASN A 3 18.09 -13.49 -9.83
CA ASN A 3 17.18 -12.69 -10.67
C ASN A 3 15.98 -12.08 -9.91
N VAL A 4 15.47 -12.77 -8.88
CA VAL A 4 14.35 -12.26 -8.08
C VAL A 4 14.83 -11.17 -7.12
N ILE A 5 16.01 -11.37 -6.52
CA ILE A 5 16.63 -10.38 -5.62
C ILE A 5 16.97 -9.11 -6.39
N ASP A 6 17.55 -9.23 -7.58
CA ASP A 6 17.89 -8.10 -8.45
C ASP A 6 16.64 -7.33 -8.88
N PHE A 7 15.57 -8.04 -9.26
CA PHE A 7 14.30 -7.41 -9.59
C PHE A 7 13.73 -6.61 -8.41
N ILE A 8 13.76 -7.16 -7.19
CA ILE A 8 13.30 -6.45 -5.98
C ILE A 8 14.14 -5.20 -5.73
N ASN A 9 15.46 -5.29 -5.87
CA ASN A 9 16.37 -4.17 -5.66
C ASN A 9 16.17 -3.04 -6.67
N VAL A 10 16.00 -3.38 -7.95
CA VAL A 10 15.73 -2.40 -9.03
C VAL A 10 14.40 -1.67 -8.80
N ASN A 11 13.39 -2.36 -8.26
CA ASN A 11 12.06 -1.79 -8.02
C ASN A 11 11.89 -1.19 -6.62
N ARG A 12 12.93 -1.19 -5.78
CA ARG A 12 12.84 -0.85 -4.35
C ARG A 12 12.22 0.53 -4.11
N GLU A 13 12.62 1.55 -4.87
CA GLU A 13 12.10 2.91 -4.70
C GLU A 13 10.60 2.98 -5.00
N ARG A 14 10.16 2.34 -6.09
CA ARG A 14 8.74 2.23 -6.44
C ARG A 14 7.92 1.59 -5.32
N TYR A 15 8.39 0.46 -4.77
CA TYR A 15 7.70 -0.22 -3.66
C TYR A 15 7.62 0.65 -2.40
N LEU A 16 8.67 1.42 -2.11
CA LEU A 16 8.65 2.34 -0.98
C LEU A 16 7.67 3.47 -1.19
N ASP A 17 7.52 3.97 -2.41
CA ASP A 17 6.56 5.02 -2.73
C ASP A 17 5.11 4.51 -2.71
N GLU A 18 4.86 3.30 -3.22
CA GLU A 18 3.58 2.59 -3.09
C GLU A 18 3.22 2.38 -1.62
N LEU A 19 4.19 1.95 -0.79
CA LEU A 19 3.97 1.78 0.65
C LEU A 19 3.64 3.11 1.34
N LYS A 20 4.33 4.19 1.02
CA LYS A 20 4.03 5.52 1.57
C LYS A 20 2.61 5.97 1.17
N ALA A 21 2.23 5.75 -0.09
CA ALA A 21 0.89 6.09 -0.58
C ALA A 21 -0.19 5.27 0.13
N PHE A 22 0.07 3.98 0.35
CA PHE A 22 -0.83 3.10 1.08
C PHE A 22 -1.02 3.53 2.54
N LEU A 23 0.09 3.77 3.25
CA LEU A 23 0.06 4.21 4.66
C LEU A 23 -0.55 5.61 4.86
N ALA A 24 -0.60 6.43 3.81
CA ALA A 24 -1.24 7.74 3.86
C ALA A 24 -2.78 7.67 3.92
N ILE A 25 -3.39 6.50 3.67
CA ILE A 25 -4.83 6.30 3.82
C ILE A 25 -5.15 6.10 5.32
N PRO A 26 -5.93 6.98 5.97
CA PRO A 26 -6.21 6.89 7.40
C PRO A 26 -7.31 5.85 7.70
N SER A 27 -7.08 4.60 7.31
CA SER A 27 -8.04 3.49 7.42
C SER A 27 -8.14 2.94 8.85
N ILE A 28 -8.67 3.74 9.78
CA ILE A 28 -8.77 3.41 11.22
C ILE A 28 -10.14 2.76 11.51
N SER A 29 -10.18 1.43 11.63
CA SER A 29 -11.44 0.68 11.82
C SER A 29 -12.15 0.90 13.16
N ALA A 30 -11.42 1.32 14.20
CA ALA A 30 -11.99 1.64 15.51
C ALA A 30 -12.75 2.98 15.55
N LEU A 31 -12.62 3.81 14.51
CA LEU A 31 -13.22 5.14 14.42
C LEU A 31 -14.27 5.17 13.29
N PRO A 32 -15.58 5.19 13.60
CA PRO A 32 -16.63 5.12 12.57
C PRO A 32 -16.55 6.19 11.47
N GLN A 33 -16.00 7.38 11.78
CA GLN A 33 -15.79 8.44 10.80
C GLN A 33 -14.80 8.08 9.68
N HIS A 34 -13.93 7.08 9.91
CA HIS A 34 -12.95 6.59 8.92
C HIS A 34 -13.43 5.37 8.13
N MET A 35 -14.69 4.94 8.28
CA MET A 35 -15.24 3.84 7.46
C MET A 35 -15.09 4.04 5.94
N PRO A 36 -15.25 5.27 5.38
CA PRO A 36 -14.94 5.52 3.97
C PRO A 36 -13.46 5.28 3.63
N ASP A 37 -12.54 5.65 4.52
CA ASP A 37 -11.09 5.46 4.33
C ASP A 37 -10.70 3.98 4.38
N VAL A 38 -11.35 3.19 5.24
CA VAL A 38 -11.18 1.73 5.27
C VAL A 38 -11.60 1.10 3.95
N LYS A 39 -12.73 1.53 3.37
CA LYS A 39 -13.17 1.05 2.05
C LYS A 39 -12.19 1.46 0.96
N ARG A 40 -11.73 2.72 0.96
CA ARG A 40 -10.72 3.22 0.02
C ARG A 40 -9.40 2.44 0.10
N CYS A 41 -8.95 2.11 1.31
CA CYS A 41 -7.76 1.30 1.54
C CYS A 41 -7.91 -0.10 0.95
N ALA A 42 -9.07 -0.74 1.15
CA ALA A 42 -9.37 -2.05 0.56
C ALA A 42 -9.45 -2.00 -0.98
N GLU A 43 -10.05 -0.94 -1.55
CA GLU A 43 -10.13 -0.73 -2.99
C GLU A 43 -8.75 -0.52 -3.60
N TRP A 44 -7.87 0.24 -2.94
CA TRP A 44 -6.47 0.40 -3.36
C TRP A 44 -5.74 -0.95 -3.43
N CYS A 45 -5.86 -1.78 -2.38
CA CYS A 45 -5.26 -3.13 -2.35
C CYS A 45 -5.80 -4.06 -3.44
N ALA A 46 -7.04 -3.87 -3.87
CA ALA A 46 -7.65 -4.69 -4.92
C ALA A 46 -7.27 -4.23 -6.34
N SER A 47 -6.72 -3.01 -6.47
CA SER A 47 -6.36 -2.40 -7.76
C SER A 47 -4.88 -2.52 -8.13
N GLU A 48 -4.01 -2.82 -7.17
CA GLU A 48 -2.64 -3.31 -7.42
C GLU A 48 -2.64 -4.77 -7.84
#